data_AF-A0A1H8EP19-F1
#
_entry.id   AF-A0A1H8EP19-F1
#
_cell.length_a   1.000
_cell.length_b   1.000
_cell.length_c   1.000
_cell.angle_alpha   90.00
_cell.angle_beta   90.00
_cell.angle_gamma   90.00
#
_symmetry.space_group_name_H-M   'P 1'
#
loop_
_entity.id
_entity.type
_entity.pdbx_description
1 polymer ?
#
loop_
_entity_poly.entity_id
_entity_poly.type
_entity_poly.pdbx_seq_one_letter_code
_entity_poly.pdbx_strand_id
1 'polypeptide(L)'
;MLIKKLHKLGRDIELLSSGGAGESWNHAALLDINERIHQLLSEATEHLEQLNEQLKSRKELQELLMQLKHKQAKTRTMLWQEQVSFYQDMITEIQEHFKKEENAYITISLTTLEILFLIRLFLEEEIIQADSLQPIFRFLSSYTGTLQHSRLSFESLKKRYSSSTAVNKKVKQLLQRMITRIDKYYNDK
;
A
#
# COMPACT_ATOMS: atom_id res chain seq x y z
N MET A 1 -7.74 -7.08 7.36
CA MET A 1 -8.30 -6.42 8.59
C MET A 1 -7.21 -5.70 9.40
N LEU A 2 -6.04 -6.32 9.60
CA LEU A 2 -4.88 -5.73 10.30
C LEU A 2 -4.35 -4.44 9.64
N ILE A 3 -4.28 -4.36 8.32
CA ILE A 3 -3.77 -3.15 7.63
C ILE A 3 -4.65 -1.93 7.90
N LYS A 4 -5.97 -2.09 8.04
CA LYS A 4 -6.86 -0.97 8.40
C LYS A 4 -6.59 -0.49 9.82
N LYS A 5 -6.39 -1.42 10.76
CA LYS A 5 -6.01 -1.11 12.15
C LYS A 5 -4.63 -0.44 12.21
N LEU A 6 -3.66 -0.90 11.42
CA LEU A 6 -2.32 -0.31 11.29
C LEU A 6 -2.36 1.11 10.70
N HIS A 7 -3.13 1.34 9.63
CA HIS A 7 -3.32 2.68 9.06
C HIS A 7 -4.02 3.63 10.03
N LYS A 8 -5.01 3.15 10.80
CA LYS A 8 -5.66 3.95 11.85
C LYS A 8 -4.64 4.34 12.92
N LEU A 9 -3.86 3.39 13.42
CA LEU A 9 -2.80 3.64 14.39
C LEU A 9 -1.75 4.63 13.87
N GLY A 10 -1.35 4.51 12.59
CA GLY A 10 -0.42 5.45 11.96
C GLY A 10 -0.95 6.89 11.93
N ARG A 11 -2.24 7.07 11.63
CA ARG A 11 -2.88 8.39 11.70
C ARG A 11 -2.93 8.94 13.13
N ASP A 12 -3.27 8.09 14.09
CA ASP A 12 -3.36 8.51 15.51
C ASP A 12 -1.98 8.94 16.04
N ILE A 13 -0.90 8.27 15.62
CA ILE A 13 0.49 8.66 15.93
C ILE A 13 0.87 9.99 15.25
N GLU A 14 0.48 10.19 13.99
CA GLU A 14 0.74 11.44 13.26
C GLU A 14 0.00 12.63 13.91
N LEU A 15 -1.22 12.42 14.39
CA LEU A 15 -2.00 13.43 15.15
C LEU A 15 -1.32 13.80 16.49
N LEU A 16 -0.75 12.83 17.19
CA LEU A 16 0.02 13.11 18.41
C LEU A 16 1.32 13.86 18.13
N SER A 17 1.94 13.66 16.96
CA SER A 17 3.16 14.36 16.57
C SER A 17 2.96 15.79 16.07
N SER A 18 1.72 16.14 15.67
CA SER A 18 1.36 17.46 15.13
C SER A 18 0.74 18.41 16.16
N GLY A 19 0.35 17.90 17.34
CA GLY A 19 0.06 18.72 18.52
C GLY A 19 1.33 19.38 19.04
N GLY A 20 1.47 20.68 18.81
CA GLY A 20 2.71 21.45 18.93
C GLY A 20 3.46 21.36 20.27
N ALA A 21 4.73 21.80 20.20
CA ALA A 21 5.71 21.85 21.27
C ALA A 21 5.15 22.41 22.59
N GLY A 22 4.87 21.48 23.50
CA GLY A 22 4.56 21.74 24.90
C GLY A 22 4.47 20.39 25.59
N GLU A 23 5.35 20.14 26.55
CA GLU A 23 5.54 18.89 27.28
C GLU A 23 4.27 18.41 28.00
N SER A 24 3.29 17.89 27.26
CA SER A 24 2.31 16.97 27.81
C SER A 24 2.57 15.61 27.18
N TRP A 25 3.41 14.83 27.87
CA TRP A 25 3.43 13.39 27.66
C TRP A 25 2.01 12.90 27.96
N ASN A 26 1.18 12.76 26.93
CA ASN A 26 -0.14 12.17 27.08
C ASN A 26 0.06 10.67 27.30
N HIS A 27 0.42 10.32 28.53
CA HIS A 27 0.76 8.98 28.97
C HIS A 27 -0.38 8.00 28.67
N ALA A 28 -1.63 8.45 28.81
CA ALA A 28 -2.81 7.66 28.46
C ALA A 28 -2.85 7.34 26.95
N ALA A 29 -2.56 8.31 26.08
CA ALA A 29 -2.52 8.08 24.64
C ALA A 29 -1.36 7.16 24.22
N LEU A 30 -0.19 7.29 24.86
CA LEU A 30 0.95 6.38 24.62
C LEU A 30 0.67 4.95 25.08
N LEU A 31 -0.01 4.79 26.24
CA LEU A 31 -0.45 3.48 26.71
C LEU A 31 -1.48 2.85 25.76
N ASP A 32 -2.49 3.61 25.30
CA ASP A 32 -3.47 3.13 24.30
C ASP A 32 -2.78 2.66 23.02
N ILE A 33 -1.82 3.44 22.51
CA ILE A 33 -1.04 3.06 21.31
C ILE A 33 -0.27 1.77 21.55
N ASN A 34 0.41 1.64 22.69
CA ASN A 34 1.17 0.43 23.02
C ASN A 34 0.26 -0.79 23.09
N GLU A 35 -0.89 -0.68 23.76
CA GLU A 35 -1.85 -1.77 23.89
C GLU A 35 -2.42 -2.18 22.52
N ARG A 36 -2.74 -1.21 21.67
CA ARG A 36 -3.21 -1.47 20.30
C ARG A 36 -2.14 -2.09 19.40
N ILE A 37 -0.87 -1.71 19.58
CA ILE A 37 0.27 -2.37 18.89
C ILE A 37 0.40 -3.81 19.38
N HIS A 38 0.35 -4.04 20.69
CA HIS A 38 0.42 -5.39 21.26
C HIS A 38 -0.71 -6.27 20.77
N GLN A 39 -1.95 -5.76 20.73
CA GLN A 39 -3.09 -6.47 20.19
C GLN A 39 -2.91 -6.81 18.70
N LEU A 40 -2.44 -5.85 17.90
CA LEU A 40 -2.14 -6.06 16.48
C LEU A 40 -1.08 -7.14 16.26
N LEU A 41 0.00 -7.12 17.05
CA LEU A 41 1.05 -8.13 16.99
C LEU A 41 0.54 -9.49 17.42
N SER A 42 -0.25 -9.56 18.50
CA SER A 42 -0.84 -10.81 18.98
C SER A 42 -1.77 -11.44 17.93
N GLU A 43 -2.65 -10.65 17.32
CA GLU A 43 -3.55 -11.13 16.24
C GLU A 43 -2.76 -11.63 15.03
N ALA A 44 -1.68 -10.93 14.65
CA ALA A 44 -0.82 -11.36 13.55
C ALA A 44 -0.07 -12.66 13.87
N THR A 45 0.46 -12.78 15.09
CA THR A 45 1.16 -13.97 15.55
C THR A 45 0.24 -15.18 15.61
N GLU A 46 -0.94 -15.04 16.21
CA GLU A 46 -1.93 -16.13 16.29
C GLU A 46 -2.32 -16.64 14.90
N HIS A 47 -2.56 -15.72 13.95
CA HIS A 47 -2.87 -16.10 12.57
C HIS A 47 -1.70 -16.82 11.88
N LEU A 48 -0.46 -16.35 12.06
CA LEU A 48 0.74 -17.01 11.52
C LEU A 48 0.97 -18.38 12.15
N GLU A 49 0.69 -18.54 13.45
CA GLU A 49 0.79 -19.82 14.15
C GLU A 49 -0.22 -20.82 13.60
N GLN A 50 -1.47 -20.41 13.37
CA GLN A 50 -2.50 -21.25 12.76
C GLN A 50 -2.11 -21.72 11.35
N LEU A 51 -1.63 -20.82 10.50
CA LEU A 51 -1.17 -21.17 9.15
C LEU A 51 0.03 -22.12 9.18
N ASN A 52 0.96 -21.89 10.12
CA ASN A 52 2.14 -22.74 10.28
C ASN A 52 1.76 -24.14 10.79
N GLU A 53 0.79 -24.26 11.69
CA GLU A 53 0.25 -25.54 12.14
C GLU A 53 -0.38 -26.31 10.97
N GLN A 54 -1.21 -25.64 10.16
CA GLN A 54 -1.78 -26.24 8.95
C GLN A 54 -0.71 -26.75 7.99
N LEU A 55 0.34 -25.96 7.73
CA LEU A 55 1.48 -26.37 6.89
C LEU A 55 2.22 -27.58 7.47
N LYS A 56 2.41 -27.62 8.78
CA LYS A 56 3.07 -28.74 9.46
C LYS A 56 2.25 -30.02 9.34
N SER A 57 0.97 -29.98 9.69
CA SER A 57 0.05 -31.12 9.52
C SER A 57 -0.01 -31.58 8.07
N ARG A 58 0.05 -30.63 7.12
CA ARG A 58 0.07 -30.95 5.70
C ARG A 58 1.32 -31.68 5.26
N LYS A 59 2.48 -31.22 5.72
CA LYS A 59 3.77 -31.88 5.46
C LYS A 59 3.78 -33.30 6.01
N GLU A 60 3.33 -33.49 7.24
CA GLU A 60 3.22 -34.83 7.86
C GLU A 60 2.29 -35.75 7.04
N LEU A 61 1.14 -35.23 6.60
CA LEU A 61 0.22 -35.96 5.73
C LEU A 61 0.91 -36.38 4.41
N GLN A 62 1.65 -35.47 3.76
CA GLN A 62 2.39 -35.77 2.54
C GLN A 62 3.42 -36.87 2.75
N GLU A 63 4.18 -36.82 3.85
CA GLU A 63 5.20 -37.83 4.19
C GLU A 63 4.57 -39.22 4.39
N LEU A 64 3.49 -39.32 5.17
CA LEU A 64 2.74 -40.56 5.37
C LEU A 64 2.21 -41.11 4.03
N LEU A 65 1.72 -40.21 3.18
CA LEU A 65 1.17 -40.56 1.88
C LEU A 65 2.25 -41.03 0.89
N MET A 66 3.48 -40.55 0.99
CA MET A 66 4.61 -41.01 0.16
C MET A 66 5.09 -42.41 0.57
N GLN A 67 4.91 -42.79 1.83
CA GLN A 67 5.30 -44.11 2.35
C GLN A 67 4.35 -45.25 1.92
N LEU A 68 3.13 -44.93 1.46
CA LEU A 68 2.16 -45.92 1.01
C LEU A 68 2.57 -46.53 -0.36
N LYS A 69 3.06 -47.77 -0.32
CA LYS A 69 3.63 -48.51 -1.46
C LYS A 69 2.71 -48.75 -2.66
N HIS A 70 1.39 -48.71 -2.49
CA HIS A 70 0.42 -49.00 -3.56
C HIS A 70 -0.62 -47.89 -3.69
N LYS A 71 -0.42 -47.00 -4.67
CA LYS A 71 -1.44 -46.02 -5.04
C LYS A 71 -1.78 -46.18 -6.51
N GLN A 72 -3.05 -46.42 -6.79
CA GLN A 72 -3.61 -46.31 -8.13
C GLN A 72 -3.33 -44.89 -8.67
N ALA A 73 -3.07 -44.78 -9.98
CA ALA A 73 -2.72 -43.51 -10.61
C ALA A 73 -3.77 -42.40 -10.32
N LYS A 74 -5.06 -42.76 -10.34
CA LYS A 74 -6.17 -41.85 -10.03
C LYS A 74 -6.08 -41.22 -8.64
N THR A 75 -5.72 -42.01 -7.62
CA THR A 75 -5.55 -41.51 -6.24
C THR A 75 -4.40 -40.51 -6.15
N ARG A 76 -3.30 -40.73 -6.89
CA ARG A 76 -2.18 -39.79 -6.93
C ARG A 76 -2.57 -38.46 -7.56
N THR A 77 -3.32 -38.50 -8.67
CA THR A 77 -3.79 -37.29 -9.36
C THR A 77 -4.75 -36.47 -8.50
N MET A 78 -5.74 -37.12 -7.88
CA MET A 78 -6.68 -36.43 -6.98
C MET A 78 -5.96 -35.79 -5.80
N LEU A 79 -5.01 -36.51 -5.21
CA LEU A 79 -4.23 -36.00 -4.09
C LEU A 79 -3.37 -34.80 -4.50
N TRP A 80 -2.72 -34.87 -5.66
CA TRP A 80 -1.97 -33.74 -6.19
C TRP A 80 -2.84 -32.48 -6.39
N GLN A 81 -4.02 -32.63 -6.98
CA GLN A 81 -4.95 -31.52 -7.20
C GLN A 81 -5.39 -30.88 -5.87
N GLU A 82 -5.68 -31.70 -4.88
CA GLU A 82 -6.06 -31.26 -3.54
C GLU A 82 -4.90 -30.53 -2.82
N GLN A 83 -3.66 -30.98 -3.00
CA GLN A 83 -2.47 -30.26 -2.52
C GLN A 83 -2.32 -28.89 -3.17
N VAL A 84 -2.44 -28.82 -4.51
CA VAL A 84 -2.32 -27.56 -5.24
C VAL A 84 -3.42 -26.58 -4.81
N SER A 85 -4.67 -27.04 -4.70
CA SER A 85 -5.80 -26.20 -4.24
C SER A 85 -5.52 -25.62 -2.87
N PHE A 86 -5.11 -26.44 -1.91
CA PHE A 86 -4.79 -25.98 -0.55
C PHE A 86 -3.75 -24.86 -0.54
N TYR A 87 -2.65 -25.00 -1.31
CA TYR A 87 -1.63 -23.95 -1.35
C TYR A 87 -2.13 -22.69 -2.05
N GLN A 88 -2.98 -22.80 -3.07
CA GLN A 88 -3.62 -21.65 -3.72
C GLN A 88 -4.54 -20.92 -2.74
N ASP A 89 -5.35 -21.65 -1.99
CA ASP A 89 -6.28 -21.10 -1.00
C ASP A 89 -5.50 -20.42 0.15
N MET A 90 -4.48 -21.08 0.67
CA MET A 90 -3.62 -20.54 1.73
C MET A 90 -2.87 -19.27 1.29
N ILE A 91 -2.32 -19.25 0.07
CA ILE A 91 -1.69 -18.03 -0.46
C ILE A 91 -2.71 -16.92 -0.62
N THR A 92 -3.92 -17.23 -1.07
CA THR A 92 -5.01 -16.25 -1.19
C THR A 92 -5.40 -15.70 0.19
N GLU A 93 -5.55 -16.56 1.20
CA GLU A 93 -5.84 -16.16 2.58
C GLU A 93 -4.76 -15.22 3.15
N ILE A 94 -3.48 -15.57 2.99
CA ILE A 94 -2.35 -14.72 3.39
C ILE A 94 -2.44 -13.37 2.67
N GLN A 95 -2.66 -13.38 1.36
CA GLN A 95 -2.78 -12.16 0.56
C GLN A 95 -3.96 -11.30 1.01
N GLU A 96 -5.10 -11.89 1.36
CA GLU A 96 -6.27 -11.16 1.87
C GLU A 96 -6.04 -10.59 3.27
N HIS A 97 -5.37 -11.35 4.14
CA HIS A 97 -5.03 -10.92 5.48
C HIS A 97 -4.12 -9.68 5.47
N PHE A 98 -3.17 -9.66 4.53
CA PHE A 98 -2.21 -8.58 4.29
C PHE A 98 -2.56 -7.70 3.07
N LYS A 99 -3.79 -7.74 2.56
CA LYS A 99 -4.15 -6.93 1.38
C LYS A 99 -4.25 -5.46 1.77
N LYS A 100 -3.37 -4.64 1.19
CA LYS A 100 -3.62 -3.21 1.02
C LYS A 100 -4.80 -3.10 0.04
N GLU A 101 -5.69 -2.11 0.16
CA GLU A 101 -6.78 -1.94 -0.81
C GLU A 101 -6.19 -1.65 -2.21
N GLU A 102 -5.94 -2.71 -2.99
CA GLU A 102 -5.34 -2.64 -4.34
C GLU A 102 -6.24 -1.90 -5.33
N ASN A 103 -7.54 -1.79 -5.02
CA ASN A 103 -8.52 -1.09 -5.85
C ASN A 103 -8.36 0.44 -5.86
N ALA A 104 -7.46 1.00 -5.05
CA ALA A 104 -7.16 2.43 -5.02
C ALA A 104 -5.88 2.79 -5.80
N TYR A 105 -5.39 1.91 -6.68
CA TYR A 105 -4.18 2.15 -7.45
C TYR A 105 -4.48 2.80 -8.81
N ILE A 106 -3.90 3.98 -9.06
CA ILE A 106 -4.06 4.71 -10.32
C ILE A 106 -2.73 4.83 -11.08
N THR A 107 -2.79 4.62 -12.40
CA THR A 107 -1.67 4.87 -13.31
C THR A 107 -1.89 6.20 -14.03
N ILE A 108 -0.95 7.11 -13.89
CA ILE A 108 -0.99 8.45 -14.49
C ILE A 108 -0.06 8.48 -15.71
N SER A 109 -0.48 9.15 -16.78
CA SER A 109 0.31 9.34 -18.01
C SER A 109 1.44 10.36 -17.87
N LEU A 110 1.66 10.90 -16.66
CA LEU A 110 2.71 11.83 -16.33
C LEU A 110 3.93 11.09 -15.78
N THR A 111 5.11 11.63 -16.03
CA THR A 111 6.34 11.16 -15.38
C THR A 111 6.36 11.56 -13.90
N THR A 112 7.18 10.88 -13.11
CA THR A 112 7.33 11.17 -11.68
C THR A 112 7.67 12.64 -11.42
N LEU A 113 8.54 13.24 -12.24
CA LEU A 113 8.94 14.64 -12.06
C LEU A 113 7.81 15.61 -12.42
N GLU A 114 6.99 15.30 -13.42
CA GLU A 114 5.83 16.12 -13.79
C GLU A 114 4.76 16.09 -12.69
N ILE A 115 4.54 14.92 -12.08
CA ILE A 115 3.65 14.78 -10.91
C ILE A 115 4.16 15.62 -9.74
N LEU A 116 5.45 15.50 -9.41
CA LEU A 116 6.05 16.26 -8.30
C LEU A 116 5.98 17.78 -8.53
N PHE A 117 6.18 18.22 -9.78
CA PHE A 117 6.05 19.64 -10.12
C PHE A 117 4.60 20.13 -10.02
N LEU A 118 3.61 19.34 -10.46
CA LEU A 118 2.19 19.68 -10.27
C LEU A 118 1.80 19.75 -8.79
N ILE A 119 2.24 18.79 -7.98
CA ILE A 119 2.02 18.80 -6.53
C ILE A 119 2.58 20.09 -5.92
N ARG A 120 3.78 20.51 -6.35
CA ARG A 120 4.37 21.77 -5.90
C ARG A 120 3.48 22.96 -6.25
N LEU A 121 2.99 23.05 -7.49
CA LEU A 121 2.06 24.10 -7.89
C LEU A 121 0.76 24.06 -7.06
N PHE A 122 0.21 22.88 -6.78
CA PHE A 122 -0.99 22.75 -5.94
C PHE A 122 -0.77 23.19 -4.49
N LEU A 123 0.43 23.02 -3.95
CA LEU A 123 0.79 23.54 -2.63
C LEU A 123 0.97 25.07 -2.66
N GLU A 124 1.65 25.60 -3.68
CA GLU A 124 1.89 27.04 -3.86
C GLU A 124 0.58 27.81 -4.08
N GLU A 125 -0.40 27.21 -4.76
CA GLU A 125 -1.74 27.78 -5.01
C GLU A 125 -2.77 27.38 -3.92
N GLU A 126 -2.33 26.80 -2.80
CA GLU A 126 -3.17 26.40 -1.66
C GLU A 126 -4.33 25.44 -2.00
N ILE A 127 -4.25 24.74 -3.14
CA ILE A 127 -5.22 23.71 -3.55
C ILE A 127 -5.09 22.47 -2.65
N ILE A 128 -3.85 22.14 -2.27
CA ILE A 128 -3.55 21.10 -1.28
C ILE A 128 -3.01 21.79 -0.04
N GLN A 129 -3.62 21.50 1.11
CA GLN A 129 -3.12 21.94 2.41
C GLN A 129 -2.39 20.76 3.07
N ALA A 130 -1.08 20.89 3.22
CA ALA A 130 -0.25 19.90 3.90
C ALA A 130 0.90 20.59 4.64
N ASP A 131 1.04 20.30 5.93
CA ASP A 131 2.12 20.87 6.77
C ASP A 131 3.51 20.36 6.37
N SER A 132 3.58 19.26 5.60
CA SER A 132 4.82 18.72 5.06
C SER A 132 4.59 17.92 3.77
N LEU A 133 5.66 17.67 3.02
CA LEU A 133 5.63 16.85 1.79
C LEU A 133 5.55 15.35 2.05
N GLN A 134 5.84 14.90 3.27
CA GLN A 134 5.93 13.48 3.62
C GLN A 134 4.60 12.72 3.42
N PRO A 135 3.44 13.22 3.87
CA PRO A 135 2.14 12.61 3.58
C PRO A 135 1.88 12.45 2.08
N ILE A 136 2.25 13.45 1.28
CA ILE A 136 2.04 13.43 -0.17
C ILE A 136 2.92 12.36 -0.83
N PHE A 137 4.19 12.25 -0.44
CA PHE A 137 5.07 11.21 -0.97
C PHE A 137 4.62 9.81 -0.57
N ARG A 138 4.09 9.64 0.66
CA ARG A 138 3.51 8.37 1.11
C ARG A 138 2.24 8.00 0.33
N PHE A 139 1.41 8.99 0.01
CA PHE A 139 0.24 8.80 -0.84
C PHE A 139 0.66 8.36 -2.25
N LEU A 140 1.53 9.12 -2.90
CA LEU A 140 1.99 8.82 -4.26
C LEU A 140 2.68 7.45 -4.36
N SER A 141 3.51 7.08 -3.38
CA SER A 141 4.18 5.78 -3.37
C SER A 141 3.23 4.60 -3.15
N SER A 142 2.12 4.84 -2.45
CA SER A 142 1.15 3.82 -2.10
C SER A 142 0.08 3.58 -3.16
N TYR A 143 -0.31 4.64 -3.87
CA TYR A 143 -1.52 4.63 -4.71
C TYR A 143 -1.29 5.07 -6.14
N THR A 144 -0.08 5.50 -6.51
CA THR A 144 0.17 6.10 -7.81
C THR A 144 1.31 5.40 -8.55
N GLY A 145 1.09 5.22 -9.85
CA GLY A 145 2.08 4.76 -10.82
C GLY A 145 2.18 5.71 -12.00
N THR A 146 3.25 5.56 -12.75
CA THR A 146 3.43 6.23 -14.04
C THR A 146 3.53 5.16 -15.13
N LEU A 147 3.34 5.53 -16.39
CA LEU A 147 3.53 4.60 -17.51
C LEU A 147 4.93 3.97 -17.54
N GLN A 148 5.95 4.66 -17.01
CA GLN A 148 7.34 4.19 -16.96
C GLN A 148 7.68 3.42 -15.68
N HIS A 149 6.92 3.65 -14.61
CA HIS A 149 7.18 3.08 -13.29
C HIS A 149 5.86 2.65 -12.65
N SER A 150 5.64 1.33 -12.63
CA SER A 150 4.45 0.70 -12.06
C SER A 150 4.36 0.80 -10.54
N ARG A 151 5.39 1.29 -9.85
CA ARG A 151 5.36 1.72 -8.43
C ARG A 151 6.36 2.85 -8.22
N LEU A 152 5.94 3.89 -7.51
CA LEU A 152 6.80 5.00 -7.13
C LEU A 152 7.41 4.74 -5.75
N SER A 153 8.72 4.81 -5.61
CA SER A 153 9.41 4.66 -4.31
C SER A 153 9.38 5.98 -3.53
N PHE A 154 9.10 5.92 -2.23
CA PHE A 154 9.12 7.08 -1.32
C PHE A 154 10.47 7.81 -1.35
N GLU A 155 11.57 7.08 -1.18
CA GLU A 155 12.93 7.65 -1.22
C GLU A 155 13.27 8.25 -2.58
N SER A 156 12.80 7.61 -3.65
CA SER A 156 12.99 8.12 -5.02
C SER A 156 12.23 9.42 -5.26
N LEU A 157 11.00 9.54 -4.74
CA LEU A 157 10.19 10.76 -4.83
C LEU A 157 10.86 11.91 -4.08
N LYS A 158 11.30 11.66 -2.83
CA LYS A 158 12.00 12.65 -2.00
C LYS A 158 13.24 13.19 -2.68
N LYS A 159 14.08 12.30 -3.24
CA LYS A 159 15.32 12.70 -3.94
C LYS A 159 15.05 13.48 -5.23
N ARG A 160 14.02 13.10 -5.99
CA ARG A 160 13.65 13.74 -7.26
C ARG A 160 12.98 15.10 -7.08
N TYR A 161 12.28 15.31 -5.96
CA TYR A 161 11.65 16.59 -5.65
C TYR A 161 12.69 17.71 -5.49
N SER A 162 13.82 17.42 -4.84
CA SER A 162 14.88 18.41 -4.58
C SER A 162 15.71 18.82 -5.80
N SER A 163 15.59 18.11 -6.93
CA SER A 163 16.48 18.29 -8.11
C SER A 163 15.79 18.86 -9.35
N SER A 164 14.51 19.26 -9.26
CA SER A 164 13.69 19.56 -10.44
C SER A 164 13.72 21.04 -10.87
N THR A 165 14.47 21.35 -11.93
CA THR A 165 14.40 22.65 -12.64
C THR A 165 13.97 22.54 -14.13
N ALA A 166 13.99 21.34 -14.73
CA ALA A 166 13.84 21.18 -16.18
C ALA A 166 12.41 20.79 -16.66
N VAL A 167 11.43 20.63 -15.77
CA VAL A 167 10.12 20.03 -16.10
C VAL A 167 9.03 21.07 -16.41
N ASN A 168 9.31 22.35 -16.17
CA ASN A 168 8.37 23.46 -16.24
C ASN A 168 7.68 23.59 -17.61
N LYS A 169 8.40 23.32 -18.72
CA LYS A 169 7.85 23.49 -20.08
C LYS A 169 6.74 22.48 -20.40
N LYS A 170 6.90 21.21 -20.01
CA LYS A 170 5.92 20.15 -20.31
C LYS A 170 4.64 20.30 -19.49
N VAL A 171 4.79 20.63 -18.20
CA VAL A 171 3.64 20.88 -17.33
C VAL A 171 2.88 22.14 -17.77
N LYS A 172 3.59 23.22 -18.15
CA LYS A 172 2.94 24.41 -18.73
C LYS A 172 2.10 24.07 -19.97
N GLN A 173 2.64 23.28 -20.90
CA GLN A 173 1.89 22.84 -22.09
C GLN A 173 0.69 21.95 -21.73
N LEU A 174 0.80 21.11 -20.70
CA LEU A 174 -0.34 20.33 -20.20
C LEU A 174 -1.45 21.24 -19.69
N LEU A 175 -1.12 22.20 -18.82
CA LEU A 175 -2.09 23.14 -18.24
C LEU A 175 -2.74 24.00 -19.33
N GLN A 176 -1.97 24.51 -20.29
CA GLN A 176 -2.51 25.27 -21.43
C GLN A 176 -3.50 24.44 -22.26
N ARG A 177 -3.21 23.16 -22.52
CA ARG A 177 -4.15 22.27 -23.22
C ARG A 177 -5.43 22.04 -22.43
N MET A 178 -5.36 21.99 -21.10
CA MET A 178 -6.55 21.90 -20.25
C MET A 178 -7.39 23.17 -20.32
N ILE A 179 -6.75 24.35 -20.23
CA ILE A 179 -7.42 25.66 -20.37
C ILE A 179 -8.13 25.76 -21.73
N THR A 180 -7.45 25.46 -22.84
CA THR A 180 -8.07 25.50 -24.18
C THR A 180 -9.28 24.56 -24.29
N ARG A 181 -9.25 23.39 -23.64
CA ARG A 181 -10.41 22.48 -23.61
C ARG A 181 -11.57 23.03 -22.79
N ILE A 182 -11.28 23.68 -21.67
CA ILE A 182 -12.28 24.36 -20.84
C ILE A 182 -12.93 25.48 -21.65
N ASP A 183 -12.13 26.36 -22.26
CA ASP A 183 -12.62 27.47 -23.08
C ASP A 183 -13.50 26.97 -24.22
N LYS A 184 -13.09 25.90 -24.91
CA LYS A 184 -13.91 25.28 -25.96
C LYS A 184 -15.24 24.75 -25.41
N TYR A 185 -15.21 24.07 -24.27
CA TYR A 185 -16.43 23.50 -23.66
C TYR A 185 -17.44 24.58 -23.23
N TYR A 186 -16.96 25.75 -22.79
CA TYR A 186 -17.82 26.84 -22.36
C TYR A 186 -18.21 27.82 -23.47
N ASN A 187 -17.40 27.96 -24.54
CA ASN A 187 -17.70 28.83 -25.68
C ASN A 187 -18.52 28.14 -26.80
N ASP A 188 -18.58 26.81 -26.82
CA ASP A 188 -19.44 26.02 -27.74
C ASP A 188 -20.86 25.77 -27.14
N LYS A 189 -21.26 26.49 -26.08
CA LYS A 189 -22.62 26.57 -25.54
C LYS A 189 -23.23 27.94 -25.80
#